data_AF-A0AAN8E0P8-F1
#
_entry.id   AF-A0AAN8E0P8-F1
#
_cell.length_a   1.000
_cell.length_b   1.000
_cell.length_c   1.000
_cell.angle_alpha   90.00
_cell.angle_beta   90.00
_cell.angle_gamma   90.00
#
_symmetry.space_group_name_H-M   'P 1'
#
loop_
_entity.id
_entity.type
_entity.pdbx_description
1 polymer ?
#
loop_
_entity_poly.entity_id
_entity_poly.type
_entity_poly.pdbx_seq_one_letter_code
_entity_poly.pdbx_strand_id
1 'polypeptide(L)'
;MLCFEQKIADLEDRNRRCNSRVYGLCEDAEGDAPVQFLERMISTWFPALKQLKPEIERAHRISRGGPPTEGERPRAFIFCCLRFSTRQAFLREARKHPPSMGNRALLFAADFSDYTAKCRRAFSRALDAFLMYPATLKIRMGYSTHLFASAVDAERFLEKRPSPGRLVDVPVELGEEQAAPMTISPDHSDPHVGNE
;
A
#
# COMPACT_ATOMS: atom_id res chain seq x y z
N MET A 1 -17.07 -6.73 -17.31
CA MET A 1 -17.51 -5.34 -17.05
C MET A 1 -17.64 -5.18 -15.54
N LEU A 2 -16.93 -4.24 -14.92
CA LEU A 2 -17.01 -4.02 -13.47
C LEU A 2 -18.39 -3.48 -13.07
N CYS A 3 -18.95 -3.93 -11.94
CA CYS A 3 -20.18 -3.38 -11.41
C CYS A 3 -19.97 -1.93 -10.91
N PHE A 4 -21.05 -1.19 -10.68
CA PHE A 4 -20.97 0.22 -10.28
C PHE A 4 -20.17 0.44 -8.99
N GLU A 5 -20.38 -0.41 -7.98
CA GLU A 5 -19.64 -0.38 -6.73
C GLU A 5 -18.12 -0.59 -6.95
N GLN A 6 -17.75 -1.53 -7.82
CA GLN A 6 -16.35 -1.77 -8.18
C GLN A 6 -15.72 -0.58 -8.91
N LYS A 7 -16.47 0.09 -9.79
CA LYS A 7 -15.99 1.30 -10.48
C LYS A 7 -15.74 2.44 -9.49
N ILE A 8 -16.65 2.65 -8.53
CA ILE A 8 -16.46 3.65 -7.47
C ILE A 8 -15.25 3.30 -6.61
N ALA A 9 -15.17 2.06 -6.14
CA ALA A 9 -14.05 1.59 -5.33
C ALA A 9 -12.70 1.82 -6.02
N ASP A 10 -12.62 1.53 -7.31
CA ASP A 10 -11.41 1.72 -8.12
C ASP A 10 -11.03 3.20 -8.31
N LEU A 11 -12.01 4.11 -8.38
CA LEU A 11 -11.75 5.56 -8.37
C LEU A 11 -11.27 6.02 -6.99
N GLU A 12 -11.91 5.57 -5.91
CA GLU A 12 -11.50 5.90 -4.54
C GLU A 12 -10.07 5.41 -4.25
N ASP A 13 -9.78 4.17 -4.61
CA ASP A 13 -8.48 3.54 -4.36
C ASP A 13 -7.35 4.23 -5.12
N ARG A 14 -7.59 4.64 -6.38
CA ARG A 14 -6.59 5.43 -7.12
C ARG A 14 -6.33 6.79 -6.46
N ASN A 15 -7.38 7.45 -5.98
CA ASN A 15 -7.24 8.72 -5.27
C ASN A 15 -6.52 8.56 -3.92
N ARG A 16 -6.74 7.43 -3.22
CA ARG A 16 -6.12 7.10 -1.93
C ARG A 16 -4.78 6.37 -2.07
N ARG A 17 -4.24 6.19 -3.27
CA ARG A 17 -3.05 5.35 -3.51
C ARG A 17 -1.81 5.82 -2.75
N CYS A 18 -1.70 7.12 -2.50
CA CYS A 18 -0.62 7.72 -1.72
C CYS A 18 -0.93 7.87 -0.22
N ASN A 19 -2.13 7.47 0.20
CA ASN A 19 -2.54 7.51 1.59
C ASN A 19 -2.08 6.26 2.35
N SER A 20 -1.81 6.46 3.64
CA SER A 20 -1.51 5.43 4.62
C SER A 20 -2.29 5.68 5.91
N ARG A 21 -2.67 4.59 6.57
CA ARG A 21 -3.30 4.61 7.89
C ARG A 21 -2.34 4.08 8.94
N VAL A 22 -2.30 4.74 10.09
CA VAL A 22 -1.58 4.33 11.30
C VAL A 22 -2.60 4.02 12.38
N TYR A 23 -2.52 2.82 12.95
CA TYR A 23 -3.32 2.41 14.09
C TYR A 23 -2.43 2.27 15.33
N GLY A 24 -3.01 2.49 16.52
CA GLY A 24 -2.31 2.36 17.80
C GLY A 24 -1.59 3.62 18.26
N LEU A 25 -1.58 4.68 17.45
CA LEU A 25 -1.04 5.99 17.82
C LEU A 25 -1.92 6.61 18.91
N CYS A 26 -1.35 6.86 20.11
CA CYS A 26 -2.05 7.53 21.21
C CYS A 26 -2.72 8.82 20.74
N GLU A 27 -3.93 9.09 21.22
CA GLU A 27 -4.61 10.37 20.93
C GLU A 27 -3.71 11.54 21.32
N ASP A 28 -3.77 12.60 20.51
CA ASP A 28 -3.07 13.87 20.69
C ASP A 28 -1.53 13.81 20.72
N ALA A 29 -0.93 12.63 20.46
CA ALA A 29 0.53 12.48 20.38
C ALA A 29 1.14 13.33 19.25
N GLU A 30 0.36 13.62 18.21
CA GLU A 30 0.77 14.46 17.09
C GLU A 30 0.83 15.97 17.41
N GLY A 31 0.12 16.43 18.44
CA GLY A 31 -0.07 17.84 18.76
C GLY A 31 -0.70 18.65 17.61
N ASP A 32 -0.39 19.94 17.55
CA ASP A 32 -0.98 20.89 16.59
C ASP A 32 -0.42 20.79 15.17
N ALA A 33 0.69 20.05 14.98
CA ALA A 33 1.42 19.96 13.72
C ALA A 33 1.61 18.48 13.28
N PRO A 34 0.55 17.81 12.81
CA PRO A 34 0.57 16.38 12.52
C PRO A 34 1.53 15.97 11.41
N VAL A 35 1.75 16.84 10.42
CA VAL A 35 2.71 16.60 9.33
C VAL A 35 4.14 16.60 9.86
N GLN A 36 4.53 17.65 10.58
CA GLN A 36 5.88 17.76 11.15
C GLN A 36 6.14 16.66 12.19
N PHE A 37 5.11 16.26 12.94
CA PHE A 37 5.18 15.12 13.83
C PHE A 37 5.60 13.85 13.09
N LEU A 38 4.94 13.52 11.97
CA LEU A 38 5.31 12.35 11.17
C LEU A 38 6.73 12.45 10.63
N GLU A 39 7.13 13.59 10.08
CA GLU A 39 8.48 13.78 9.52
C GLU A 39 9.56 13.49 10.56
N ARG A 40 9.37 13.93 11.81
CA ARG A 40 10.26 13.62 12.93
C ARG A 40 10.21 12.14 13.30
N MET A 41 9.00 11.59 13.45
CA MET A 41 8.81 10.24 13.97
C MET A 41 9.21 9.14 12.98
N ILE A 42 9.09 9.37 11.68
CA ILE A 42 9.50 8.41 10.64
C ILE A 42 10.97 8.05 10.78
N SER A 43 11.84 9.01 11.08
CA SER A 43 13.27 8.75 11.27
C SER A 43 13.55 7.89 12.50
N THR A 44 12.71 8.00 13.54
CA THR A 44 12.81 7.20 14.77
C THR A 44 12.24 5.80 14.56
N TRP A 45 11.09 5.68 13.91
CA TRP A 45 10.42 4.41 13.65
C TRP A 45 11.13 3.58 12.59
N PHE A 46 11.67 4.23 11.56
CA PHE A 46 12.32 3.59 10.42
C PHE A 46 13.72 4.19 10.19
N PRO A 47 14.74 3.80 10.97
CA PRO A 47 16.10 4.32 10.82
C PRO A 47 16.68 4.12 9.40
N ALA A 48 16.28 3.05 8.70
CA ALA A 48 16.66 2.78 7.32
C ALA A 48 16.16 3.86 6.34
N LEU A 49 15.12 4.60 6.69
CA LEU A 49 14.54 5.67 5.88
C LEU A 49 14.93 7.06 6.37
N LYS A 50 15.88 7.19 7.30
CA LYS A 50 16.30 8.50 7.85
C LYS A 50 16.80 9.49 6.80
N GLN A 51 17.43 8.99 5.73
CA GLN A 51 17.89 9.82 4.61
C GLN A 51 16.78 10.18 3.63
N LEU A 52 15.67 9.43 3.66
CA LEU A 52 14.49 9.72 2.87
C LEU A 52 13.76 10.88 3.55
N LYS A 53 14.04 12.11 3.14
CA LYS A 53 13.28 13.30 3.56
C LYS A 53 11.85 13.16 3.07
N PRO A 54 10.89 12.77 3.92
CA PRO A 54 9.61 12.34 3.42
C PRO A 54 8.70 13.54 3.21
N GLU A 55 8.27 13.74 1.97
CA GLU A 55 7.31 14.80 1.65
C GLU A 55 5.90 14.30 1.97
N ILE A 56 5.30 14.87 3.02
CA ILE A 56 3.96 14.53 3.48
C ILE A 56 3.07 15.72 3.16
N GLU A 57 2.05 15.49 2.34
CA GLU A 57 1.14 16.53 1.87
C GLU A 57 0.13 16.91 2.98
N ARG A 58 -0.40 15.90 3.67
CA ARG A 58 -1.42 16.07 4.72
C ARG A 58 -1.39 14.93 5.70
N ALA A 59 -1.74 15.22 6.95
CA ALA A 59 -1.88 14.24 8.01
C ALA A 59 -2.96 14.69 9.00
N HIS A 60 -3.84 13.78 9.40
CA HIS A 60 -4.97 14.07 10.29
C HIS A 60 -5.55 12.77 10.89
N ARG A 61 -6.30 12.88 11.99
CA ARG A 61 -7.11 11.76 12.51
C ARG A 61 -8.43 11.63 11.77
N ILE A 62 -8.92 10.40 11.66
CA ILE A 62 -10.29 10.15 11.23
C ILE A 62 -11.23 10.77 12.26
N SER A 63 -12.08 11.70 11.80
CA SER A 63 -13.15 12.24 12.65
C SER A 63 -14.12 11.14 13.03
N ARG A 64 -14.50 11.08 14.30
CA ARG A 64 -15.63 10.29 14.81
C ARG A 64 -16.68 11.27 15.32
N GLY A 65 -17.94 10.86 15.29
CA GLY A 65 -19.01 11.63 15.92
C GLY A 65 -18.79 11.68 17.43
N GLY A 66 -18.27 12.80 17.94
CA GLY A 66 -18.00 13.03 19.36
C GLY A 66 -16.51 13.10 19.73
N PRO A 67 -16.18 13.65 20.92
CA PRO A 67 -14.83 13.67 21.44
C PRO A 67 -14.32 12.24 21.77
N PRO A 68 -13.00 12.02 21.84
CA PRO A 68 -12.45 10.74 22.27
C PRO A 68 -12.95 10.37 23.66
N THR A 69 -13.55 9.19 23.81
CA THR A 69 -13.92 8.65 25.12
C THR A 69 -12.71 8.00 25.78
N GLU A 70 -12.55 8.20 27.09
CA GLU A 70 -11.50 7.55 27.86
C GLU A 70 -11.66 6.03 27.82
N GLY A 71 -10.58 5.30 27.53
CA GLY A 71 -10.59 3.84 27.37
C GLY A 71 -10.96 3.31 25.98
N GLU A 72 -11.41 4.17 25.05
CA GLU A 72 -11.61 3.75 23.66
C GLU A 72 -10.29 3.51 22.92
N ARG A 73 -10.36 2.67 21.87
CA ARG A 73 -9.23 2.48 20.97
C ARG A 73 -8.93 3.80 20.25
N PRO A 74 -7.65 4.25 20.20
CA PRO A 74 -7.28 5.45 19.48
C PRO A 74 -7.77 5.41 18.03
N ARG A 75 -8.26 6.56 17.55
CA ARG A 75 -8.68 6.80 16.18
C ARG A 75 -7.51 6.54 15.24
N ALA A 76 -7.82 6.02 14.06
CA ALA A 76 -6.80 5.84 13.05
C ALA A 76 -6.31 7.22 12.58
N PHE A 77 -5.00 7.33 12.42
CA PHE A 77 -4.34 8.50 11.89
C PHE A 77 -4.06 8.26 10.41
N ILE A 78 -4.48 9.17 9.54
CA ILE A 78 -4.31 9.08 8.09
C ILE A 78 -3.31 10.14 7.64
N PHE A 79 -2.40 9.75 6.76
CA PHE A 79 -1.53 10.70 6.07
C PHE A 79 -1.38 10.37 4.60
N CYS A 80 -1.11 11.40 3.79
CA CYS A 80 -0.83 11.30 2.37
C CYS A 80 0.63 11.66 2.11
N CYS A 81 1.38 10.75 1.48
CA CYS A 81 2.70 11.07 0.95
C CYS A 81 2.55 11.77 -0.40
N LEU A 82 3.46 12.69 -0.72
CA LEU A 82 3.46 13.32 -2.04
C LEU A 82 3.75 12.30 -3.16
N ARG A 83 4.56 11.28 -2.86
CA ARG A 83 4.99 10.24 -3.81
C ARG A 83 4.55 8.86 -3.34
N PHE A 84 4.05 8.07 -4.30
CA PHE A 84 3.65 6.69 -4.06
C PHE A 84 4.82 5.80 -3.60
N SER A 85 6.02 6.03 -4.13
CA SER A 85 7.23 5.30 -3.77
C SER A 85 7.58 5.48 -2.29
N THR A 86 7.49 6.70 -1.76
CA THR A 86 7.68 7.01 -0.34
C THR A 86 6.71 6.24 0.54
N ARG A 87 5.42 6.26 0.19
CA ARG A 87 4.38 5.49 0.88
C ARG A 87 4.64 3.97 0.85
N GLN A 88 5.11 3.44 -0.30
CA GLN A 88 5.49 2.03 -0.40
C GLN A 88 6.70 1.67 0.49
N ALA A 89 7.71 2.54 0.54
CA ALA A 89 8.87 2.35 1.41
C ALA A 89 8.45 2.25 2.88
N PHE A 90 7.55 3.14 3.35
CA PHE A 90 7.02 3.07 4.71
C PHE A 90 6.30 1.77 5.00
N LEU A 91 5.36 1.35 4.15
CA LEU A 91 4.64 0.10 4.41
C LEU A 91 5.55 -1.12 4.36
N ARG A 92 6.61 -1.10 3.54
CA ARG A 92 7.59 -2.18 3.49
C ARG A 92 8.40 -2.24 4.78
N GLU A 93 8.93 -1.11 5.23
CA GLU A 93 9.73 -1.07 6.46
C GLU A 93 8.88 -1.35 7.69
N ALA A 94 7.63 -0.86 7.75
CA ALA A 94 6.72 -1.19 8.85
C ALA A 94 6.37 -2.68 8.96
N ARG A 95 6.36 -3.40 7.84
CA ARG A 95 6.16 -4.87 7.86
C ARG A 95 7.39 -5.62 8.34
N LYS A 96 8.59 -5.15 7.97
CA LYS A 96 9.86 -5.77 8.38
C LYS A 96 10.21 -5.45 9.83
N HIS A 97 9.98 -4.21 10.23
CA HIS A 97 10.33 -3.64 11.51
C HIS A 97 9.10 -2.88 12.06
N PRO A 98 8.14 -3.61 12.66
CA PRO A 98 6.93 -3.00 13.22
C PRO A 98 7.31 -1.99 14.31
N PRO A 99 6.99 -0.70 14.14
CA PRO A 99 7.37 0.31 15.11
C PRO A 99 6.44 0.29 16.32
N SER A 100 6.90 0.85 17.42
CA SER A 100 6.11 1.08 18.62
C SER A 100 6.31 2.50 19.13
N MET A 101 5.35 2.97 19.93
CA MET A 101 5.43 4.22 20.66
C MET A 101 5.09 3.96 22.12
N GLY A 102 6.10 4.07 23.00
CA GLY A 102 5.99 3.60 24.38
C GLY A 102 5.72 2.10 24.42
N ASN A 103 4.65 1.69 25.10
CA ASN A 103 4.22 0.29 25.22
C ASN A 103 3.19 -0.14 24.14
N ARG A 104 2.91 0.69 23.13
CA ARG A 104 1.91 0.41 22.09
C ARG A 104 2.57 0.14 20.74
N ALA A 105 2.24 -1.00 20.15
CA ALA A 105 2.60 -1.29 18.77
C ALA A 105 1.83 -0.41 17.79
N LEU A 106 2.51 0.08 16.77
CA LEU A 106 1.92 0.85 15.68
C LEU A 106 1.76 -0.05 14.47
N LEU A 107 0.58 0.02 13.84
CA LEU A 107 0.30 -0.72 12.61
C LEU A 107 0.13 0.27 11.45
N PHE A 108 1.00 0.14 10.45
CA PHE A 108 0.90 0.90 9.20
C PHE A 108 0.19 0.06 8.14
N ALA A 109 -0.85 0.62 7.54
CA ALA A 109 -1.63 -0.01 6.49
C ALA A 109 -1.84 0.93 5.29
N ALA A 110 -2.15 0.35 4.14
CA ALA A 110 -2.63 1.11 3.00
C ALA A 110 -4.07 1.59 3.27
N ASP A 111 -4.41 2.78 2.80
CA ASP A 111 -5.77 3.32 2.86
C ASP A 111 -6.55 2.89 1.61
N PHE A 112 -7.35 1.83 1.75
CA PHE A 112 -8.20 1.33 0.68
C PHE A 112 -9.65 1.81 0.84
N SER A 113 -10.41 1.75 -0.25
CA SER A 113 -11.86 1.77 -0.27
C SER A 113 -12.44 0.66 0.61
N ASP A 114 -13.67 0.86 1.09
CA ASP A 114 -14.31 -0.14 1.95
C ASP A 114 -14.53 -1.47 1.22
N TYR A 115 -14.85 -1.41 -0.08
CA TYR A 115 -14.97 -2.59 -0.94
C TYR A 115 -13.64 -3.37 -0.97
N THR A 116 -12.54 -2.71 -1.35
CA THR A 116 -11.23 -3.34 -1.46
C THR A 116 -10.73 -3.85 -0.09
N ALA A 117 -10.95 -3.09 0.97
CA ALA A 117 -10.61 -3.50 2.34
C ALA A 117 -11.37 -4.76 2.77
N LYS A 118 -12.67 -4.88 2.45
CA LYS A 118 -13.48 -6.08 2.73
C LYS A 118 -12.94 -7.29 1.96
N CYS A 119 -12.65 -7.14 0.66
CA CYS A 119 -12.08 -8.21 -0.16
C CYS A 119 -10.74 -8.71 0.40
N ARG A 120 -9.82 -7.80 0.73
CA ARG A 120 -8.50 -8.16 1.28
C ARG A 120 -8.61 -8.84 2.65
N ARG A 121 -9.57 -8.45 3.49
CA ARG A 121 -9.83 -9.10 4.78
C ARG A 121 -10.37 -10.52 4.63
N ALA A 122 -11.16 -10.78 3.60
CA ALA A 122 -11.65 -12.12 3.31
C ALA A 122 -10.48 -13.06 3.00
N PHE A 123 -9.51 -12.60 2.20
CA PHE A 123 -8.28 -13.34 1.93
C PHE A 123 -7.44 -13.54 3.19
N SER A 124 -7.20 -12.53 4.03
CA SER A 124 -6.35 -12.70 5.22
C SER A 124 -6.92 -13.69 6.25
N ARG A 125 -8.23 -13.93 6.24
CA ARG A 125 -8.88 -14.93 7.09
C ARG A 125 -8.70 -16.35 6.56
N ALA A 126 -8.63 -16.48 5.24
CA ALA A 126 -8.48 -17.72 4.51
C ALA A 126 -7.01 -18.15 4.38
N LEU A 127 -6.13 -17.19 4.06
CA LEU A 127 -4.76 -17.39 3.63
C LEU A 127 -3.87 -16.24 4.09
N ASP A 128 -2.72 -16.57 4.67
CA ASP A 128 -1.66 -15.59 4.91
C ASP A 128 -0.82 -15.43 3.63
N ALA A 129 -1.20 -14.48 2.78
CA ALA A 129 -0.60 -14.31 1.47
C ALA A 129 -0.51 -12.85 1.01
N PHE A 130 0.50 -12.57 0.19
CA PHE A 130 0.64 -11.27 -0.46
C PHE A 130 -0.44 -11.09 -1.55
N LEU A 131 -1.22 -10.02 -1.44
CA LEU A 131 -2.27 -9.69 -2.40
C LEU A 131 -1.86 -8.51 -3.27
N MET A 132 -1.94 -8.70 -4.59
CA MET A 132 -1.85 -7.62 -5.56
C MET A 132 -3.09 -6.72 -5.48
N TYR A 133 -2.95 -5.45 -5.86
CA TYR A 133 -4.10 -4.56 -5.98
C TYR A 133 -5.09 -5.09 -7.04
N PRO A 134 -6.41 -5.00 -6.82
CA PRO A 134 -7.06 -4.53 -5.58
C PRO A 134 -7.06 -5.58 -4.46
N ALA A 135 -7.31 -6.85 -4.79
CA ALA A 135 -7.30 -7.97 -3.84
C ALA A 135 -7.10 -9.30 -4.60
N THR A 136 -6.06 -9.37 -5.41
CA THR A 136 -5.80 -10.55 -6.26
C THR A 136 -4.64 -11.35 -5.70
N LEU A 137 -4.90 -12.61 -5.36
CA LEU A 137 -3.88 -13.54 -4.94
C LEU A 137 -3.21 -14.17 -6.17
N LYS A 138 -1.88 -14.05 -6.25
CA LYS A 138 -1.06 -14.71 -7.28
C LYS A 138 -0.36 -15.92 -6.67
N ILE A 139 -0.70 -17.12 -7.17
CA ILE A 139 -0.07 -18.38 -6.77
C ILE A 139 0.74 -18.91 -7.94
N ARG A 140 2.04 -19.12 -7.74
CA ARG A 140 2.88 -19.81 -8.73
C ARG A 140 2.97 -21.29 -8.38
N MET A 141 2.62 -22.16 -9.32
CA MET A 141 2.72 -23.61 -9.21
C MET A 141 3.54 -24.15 -10.39
N GLY A 142 4.79 -24.55 -10.12
CA GLY A 142 5.75 -24.90 -11.17
C GLY A 142 5.93 -23.74 -12.15
N TYR A 143 5.64 -23.98 -13.42
CA TYR A 143 5.69 -22.97 -14.49
C TYR A 143 4.39 -22.18 -14.66
N SER A 144 3.31 -22.55 -13.98
CA SER A 144 2.00 -21.90 -14.12
C SER A 144 1.77 -20.85 -13.04
N THR A 145 1.14 -19.74 -13.43
CA THR A 145 0.69 -18.68 -12.52
C THR A 145 -0.83 -18.67 -12.50
N HIS A 146 -1.42 -18.77 -11.32
CA HIS A 146 -2.86 -18.70 -11.11
C HIS A 146 -3.21 -17.43 -10.34
N LEU A 147 -4.24 -16.71 -10.82
CA LEU A 147 -4.74 -15.48 -10.20
C LEU A 147 -6.13 -15.72 -9.64
N PHE A 148 -6.34 -15.37 -8.38
CA PHE A 148 -7.63 -15.52 -7.70
C PHE A 148 -8.13 -14.18 -7.19
N ALA A 149 -9.37 -13.83 -7.54
CA ALA A 149 -10.06 -12.65 -7.02
C ALA A 149 -10.94 -12.98 -5.78
N SER A 150 -11.11 -14.27 -5.47
CA SER A 150 -11.90 -14.78 -4.36
C SER A 150 -11.06 -15.71 -3.48
N ALA A 151 -11.14 -15.49 -2.17
CA ALA A 151 -10.47 -16.33 -1.18
C ALA A 151 -10.97 -17.79 -1.24
N VAL A 152 -12.28 -17.97 -1.39
CA VAL A 152 -12.92 -19.30 -1.47
C VAL A 152 -12.43 -20.07 -2.69
N ASP A 153 -12.28 -19.41 -3.84
CA ASP A 153 -11.80 -20.09 -5.06
C ASP A 153 -10.33 -20.45 -4.95
N ALA A 154 -9.54 -19.60 -4.28
CA ALA A 154 -8.15 -19.92 -3.95
C ALA A 154 -8.05 -21.13 -3.00
N GLU A 155 -8.80 -21.15 -1.91
CA GLU A 155 -8.85 -22.29 -0.97
C GLU A 155 -9.24 -23.58 -1.66
N ARG A 156 -10.34 -23.58 -2.44
CA ARG A 156 -10.77 -24.75 -3.23
C ARG A 156 -9.69 -25.23 -4.20
N PHE A 157 -8.92 -24.32 -4.77
CA PHE A 157 -7.80 -24.66 -5.63
C PHE A 157 -6.62 -25.26 -4.86
N LEU A 158 -6.38 -24.81 -3.63
CA LEU A 158 -5.38 -25.36 -2.72
C LEU A 158 -5.77 -26.74 -2.16
N GLU A 159 -7.05 -26.97 -1.88
CA GLU A 159 -7.58 -28.24 -1.35
C GLU A 159 -7.53 -29.38 -2.36
N LYS A 160 -7.72 -29.09 -3.66
CA LYS A 160 -7.67 -30.09 -4.74
C LYS A 160 -6.25 -30.58 -5.06
N ARG A 161 -5.27 -30.24 -4.23
CA ARG A 161 -3.87 -30.62 -4.43
C ARG A 161 -3.61 -32.04 -3.93
N PRO A 162 -2.90 -32.89 -4.68
CA PRO A 162 -2.17 -34.00 -4.09
C PRO A 162 -0.98 -33.41 -3.29
N SER A 163 -0.81 -33.80 -2.02
CA SER A 163 0.25 -33.28 -1.14
C SER A 163 1.65 -33.85 -1.48
N PRO A 164 2.76 -33.24 -1.01
CA PRO A 164 3.05 -31.82 -0.86
C PRO A 164 4.36 -31.44 -1.61
N GLY A 165 4.26 -30.53 -2.57
CA GLY A 165 5.41 -29.72 -3.03
C GLY A 165 5.41 -28.40 -2.27
N ARG A 166 6.44 -28.20 -1.44
CA ARG A 166 6.68 -27.02 -0.59
C ARG A 166 6.22 -25.71 -1.25
N LEU A 167 5.38 -24.92 -0.56
CA LEU A 167 5.24 -23.49 -0.82
C LEU A 167 6.64 -22.90 -0.64
N VAL A 168 7.37 -22.73 -1.74
CA VAL A 168 8.61 -21.97 -1.71
C VAL A 168 8.20 -20.54 -1.43
N ASP A 169 8.53 -20.07 -0.23
CA ASP A 169 8.73 -18.66 0.05
C ASP A 169 9.76 -18.15 -0.96
N VAL A 170 9.28 -17.62 -2.08
CA VAL A 170 10.15 -16.92 -3.02
C VAL A 170 10.21 -15.47 -2.51
N PRO A 171 11.41 -14.94 -2.21
CA PRO A 171 11.56 -13.51 -2.00
C PRO A 171 11.00 -12.81 -3.22
N VAL A 172 10.07 -11.87 -3.00
CA VAL A 172 9.57 -11.01 -4.06
C VAL A 172 10.74 -10.13 -4.50
N GLU A 173 11.49 -10.59 -5.50
CA GLU A 173 12.31 -9.73 -6.35
C GLU A 173 11.37 -8.61 -6.81
N LEU A 174 11.65 -7.41 -6.31
CA LEU A 174 11.01 -6.17 -6.75
C LEU A 174 11.44 -5.95 -8.18
N GLY A 175 10.73 -6.59 -9.12
CA GLY A 175 10.76 -6.23 -10.52
C GLY A 175 10.24 -4.80 -10.62
N GLU A 176 11.19 -3.87 -10.62
CA GLU A 176 10.99 -2.51 -11.07
C GLU A 176 10.24 -2.57 -12.40
N GLU A 177 9.06 -1.97 -12.45
CA GLU A 177 8.42 -1.59 -13.70
C GLU A 177 9.29 -0.48 -14.28
N GLN A 178 10.40 -0.86 -14.92
CA GLN A 178 11.19 0.03 -15.75
C GLN A 178 10.27 0.44 -16.89
N ALA A 179 9.70 1.64 -16.76
CA ALA A 179 9.15 2.36 -17.88
C ALA A 179 10.27 2.45 -18.93
N ALA A 180 10.13 1.69 -20.02
CA ALA A 180 10.98 1.86 -21.18
C ALA A 180 10.90 3.34 -21.60
N PRO A 181 12.03 4.04 -21.82
CA PRO A 181 11.96 5.38 -22.36
C PRO A 181 11.32 5.30 -23.74
N MET A 182 10.23 6.06 -23.94
CA MET A 182 9.68 6.28 -25.27
C MET A 182 10.77 6.93 -26.12
N THR A 183 11.38 6.15 -27.00
CA THR A 183 12.21 6.65 -28.09
C THR A 183 11.29 7.39 -29.06
N ILE A 184 11.26 8.70 -28.95
CA ILE A 184 10.70 9.57 -29.98
C ILE A 184 11.69 9.51 -31.14
N SER A 185 11.28 8.89 -32.25
CA SER A 185 12.02 8.90 -33.50
C SER A 185 12.20 10.36 -33.97
N PRO A 186 13.42 10.81 -34.31
CA PRO A 186 13.59 12.11 -34.94
C PRO A 186 13.12 12.03 -36.39
N ASP A 187 12.03 12.76 -36.66
CA ASP A 187 11.50 13.03 -37.99
C ASP A 187 12.63 13.56 -38.88
N HIS A 188 12.86 12.87 -40.00
CA HIS A 188 13.93 13.20 -40.92
C HIS A 188 13.44 14.27 -41.91
N SER A 189 14.01 15.46 -41.72
CA SER A 189 14.52 16.38 -42.75
C SER A 189 13.54 16.96 -43.78
N ASP A 190 13.26 18.26 -43.62
CA ASP A 190 13.01 19.19 -44.73
C ASP A 190 14.28 20.03 -44.99
N PRO A 191 14.76 20.16 -46.25
CA PRO A 191 16.05 20.77 -46.55
C PRO A 191 16.00 22.31 -46.58
N HIS A 192 16.88 22.90 -45.78
CA HIS A 192 17.71 24.09 -46.02
C HIS A 192 17.21 25.13 -47.04
N VAL A 193 16.72 26.27 -46.52
CA VAL A 193 16.81 27.57 -47.20
C VAL A 193 18.22 28.11 -46.96
N GLY A 194 19.04 28.06 -48.02
CA GLY A 194 20.32 28.74 -48.11
C GLY A 194 20.18 30.02 -48.94
N ASN A 195 20.75 31.09 -48.43
CA ASN A 195 20.79 32.44 -49.01
C ASN A 195 21.42 32.47 -50.40
N GLU A 196 20.85 33.29 -51.28
CA GLU A 196 21.50 34.37 -52.06
C GLU A 196 20.44 35.39 -52.51
#